data_AF-A0A844FM01-F1
#
_entry.id   AF-A0A844FM01-F1
#
_cell.length_a   1.000
_cell.length_b   1.000
_cell.length_c   1.000
_cell.angle_alpha   90.00
_cell.angle_beta   90.00
_cell.angle_gamma   90.00
#
_symmetry.space_group_name_H-M   'P 1'
#
loop_
_entity.id
_entity.type
_entity.pdbx_description
1 polymer ?
#
loop_
_entity_poly.entity_id
_entity_poly.type
_entity_poly.pdbx_seq_one_letter_code
_entity_poly.pdbx_strand_id
1 'polypeptide(L)'
;MRYADLFGGMTMRNKISLAASSLTLALIFLYSLGPGHNAVDRLPLICSLLLYTTSLLLPLQLGYRKDAIRLLAGISRLEIWRDNFACLFVWSLAGSLLGTLLFALLFREQAGLDNLASLLLVELALICFSLLLMKLPRKFYVSRGSGKKQGKIALRCLQVSALLLLAWSLPQAALLAKSSYENYQSKEKWQSAPAAVSFDDDGRLDRQAYYPAELALIKDEEGEDNAVLSLIMDDQMQTSPAELGGYDHIVFVNDQALKLAGVSQQDLEEVALTDLSAECRNFLRRILPLNTAKRQTMPKGMHLLTSRKKLAALNETQDFQLCRHPLLIYTKRPSQVYDMHDFLYPALSTGNLFFIRSAKLIPALKRRGLAKAYSPEPFRLKLIAQSKLGLAKLYLKSCLWQLLTCVLLLLLLVSVLNYQASAWAQLNRAKLFALFTSGYKWRIILPPAAGAAALAAVVCFLAAAVLLVLYAESPASLLLCQFSFILLYTLIYGKLLSQKLKAEFKRMIGRKG
;
A
#
# COMPACT_ATOMS: atom_id res chain seq x y z
N MET A 1 -3.46 49.71 14.94
CA MET A 1 -2.61 48.78 14.18
C MET A 1 -1.20 48.92 14.78
N ARG A 2 -0.64 47.92 15.47
CA ARG A 2 0.62 48.09 16.21
C ARG A 2 1.81 48.08 15.25
N TYR A 3 2.70 49.06 15.38
CA TYR A 3 3.94 49.24 14.59
C TYR A 3 4.84 48.00 14.54
N ALA A 4 4.72 47.08 15.51
CA ALA A 4 5.44 45.80 15.55
C ALA A 4 5.03 44.81 14.44
N ASP A 5 3.80 44.89 13.91
CA ASP A 5 3.32 44.00 12.83
C ASP A 5 3.86 44.40 11.45
N LEU A 6 4.35 45.63 11.30
CA LEU A 6 5.00 46.10 10.07
C LEU A 6 6.46 45.61 9.96
N PHE A 7 7.12 45.34 11.09
CA PHE A 7 8.54 44.95 11.14
C PHE A 7 8.80 43.53 11.67
N GLY A 8 7.90 42.88 12.41
CA GLY A 8 8.06 41.52 12.94
C GLY A 8 7.85 40.38 11.91
N GLY A 9 8.65 39.31 12.01
CA GLY A 9 8.80 38.19 11.05
C GLY A 9 7.57 37.31 10.73
N MET A 10 7.80 36.04 10.31
CA MET A 10 6.75 35.08 9.93
C MET A 10 5.55 35.10 10.88
N THR A 11 4.33 35.00 10.33
CA THR A 11 3.12 34.88 11.16
C THR A 11 3.23 33.66 12.07
N MET A 12 2.66 33.77 13.28
CA MET A 12 2.71 32.72 14.30
C MET A 12 2.16 31.38 13.78
N ARG A 13 1.13 31.43 12.93
CA ARG A 13 0.58 30.26 12.22
C ARG A 13 1.58 29.58 11.29
N ASN A 14 2.36 30.34 10.51
CA ASN A 14 3.34 29.76 9.61
C ASN A 14 4.52 29.16 10.37
N LYS A 15 4.88 29.76 11.52
CA LYS A 15 5.90 29.23 12.44
C LYS A 15 5.49 27.87 13.01
N ILE A 16 4.25 27.77 13.52
CA ILE A 16 3.68 26.50 14.01
C ILE A 16 3.63 25.46 12.89
N SER A 17 3.16 25.85 11.69
CA SER A 17 3.06 24.93 10.55
C SER A 17 4.43 24.37 10.14
N LEU A 18 5.47 25.22 10.14
CA LEU A 18 6.83 24.81 9.82
C LEU A 18 7.38 23.83 10.86
N ALA A 19 7.28 24.18 12.14
CA ALA A 19 7.71 23.32 13.24
C ALA A 19 6.97 21.97 13.25
N ALA A 20 5.65 21.97 13.00
CA ALA A 20 4.87 20.73 12.92
C ALA A 20 5.28 19.85 11.73
N SER A 21 5.57 20.45 10.57
CA SER A 21 6.04 19.68 9.40
C SER A 21 7.46 19.13 9.57
N SER A 22 8.34 19.88 10.22
CA SER A 22 9.70 19.42 10.57
C SER A 22 9.66 18.29 11.61
N LEU A 23 8.82 18.42 12.65
CA LEU A 23 8.56 17.34 13.61
C LEU A 23 8.09 16.06 12.92
N THR A 24 7.15 16.20 11.97
CA THR A 24 6.61 15.08 11.20
C THR A 24 7.68 14.43 10.31
N LEU A 25 8.53 15.25 9.68
CA LEU A 25 9.68 14.79 8.90
C LEU A 25 10.66 14.01 9.78
N ALA A 26 11.03 14.55 10.93
CA ALA A 26 11.96 13.93 11.88
C ALA A 26 11.46 12.54 12.33
N LEU A 27 10.20 12.43 12.75
CA LEU A 27 9.61 11.16 13.18
C LEU A 27 9.66 10.08 12.07
N ILE A 28 9.28 10.46 10.85
CA ILE A 28 9.20 9.51 9.73
C ILE A 28 10.59 9.16 9.20
N PHE A 29 11.52 10.12 9.17
CA PHE A 29 12.90 9.92 8.74
C PHE A 29 13.64 8.96 9.67
N LEU A 30 13.57 9.20 10.98
CA LEU A 30 14.20 8.35 11.99
C LEU A 30 13.58 6.95 12.01
N TYR A 31 12.26 6.84 11.85
CA TYR A 31 11.61 5.52 11.73
C TYR A 31 12.08 4.77 10.49
N SER A 32 12.13 5.44 9.33
CA SER A 32 12.48 4.83 8.04
C SER A 32 13.93 4.32 8.00
N LEU A 33 14.83 4.95 8.76
CA LEU A 33 16.24 4.55 8.83
C LEU A 33 16.58 3.61 9.99
N GLY A 34 15.76 3.56 11.04
CA GLY A 34 15.91 2.64 12.17
C GLY A 34 14.96 1.44 12.08
N PRO A 35 13.94 1.34 12.95
CA PRO A 35 13.06 0.16 13.09
C PRO A 35 12.22 -0.16 11.84
N GLY A 36 12.08 0.81 10.94
CA GLY A 36 11.42 0.69 9.65
C GLY A 36 12.35 0.45 8.47
N HIS A 37 13.64 0.16 8.67
CA HIS A 37 14.60 0.02 7.55
C HIS A 37 14.17 -1.02 6.51
N ASN A 38 13.56 -2.12 6.97
CA ASN A 38 13.04 -3.19 6.13
C ASN A 38 11.59 -2.95 5.66
N ALA A 39 11.02 -1.78 5.94
CA ALA A 39 9.70 -1.43 5.44
C ALA A 39 9.76 -1.33 3.91
N VAL A 40 8.85 -2.04 3.26
CA VAL A 40 8.76 -2.14 1.80
C VAL A 40 8.43 -0.79 1.16
N ASP A 41 7.84 0.16 1.90
CA ASP A 41 7.34 1.43 1.38
C ASP A 41 8.01 2.66 2.00
N ARG A 42 8.77 3.40 1.18
CA ARG A 42 9.39 4.70 1.53
C ARG A 42 8.52 5.91 1.17
N LEU A 43 7.33 5.67 0.65
CA LEU A 43 6.36 6.70 0.24
C LEU A 43 6.00 7.73 1.34
N PRO A 44 5.83 7.34 2.62
CA PRO A 44 5.56 8.28 3.71
C PRO A 44 6.67 9.32 3.90
N LEU A 45 7.93 8.91 3.70
CA LEU A 45 9.10 9.79 3.79
C LEU A 45 9.10 10.85 2.68
N ILE A 46 8.77 10.43 1.46
CA ILE A 46 8.61 11.35 0.32
C ILE A 46 7.49 12.37 0.63
N CYS A 47 6.37 11.91 1.18
CA CYS A 47 5.24 12.78 1.51
C CYS A 47 5.56 13.77 2.65
N SER A 48 6.32 13.35 3.67
CA SER A 48 6.75 14.25 4.74
C SER A 48 7.75 15.31 4.25
N LEU A 49 8.66 14.94 3.33
CA LEU A 49 9.55 15.88 2.63
C LEU A 49 8.75 16.89 1.79
N LEU A 50 7.74 16.45 1.05
CA LEU A 50 6.86 17.34 0.27
C LEU A 50 6.05 18.29 1.17
N LEU A 51 5.56 17.80 2.31
CA LEU A 51 4.87 18.61 3.30
C LEU A 51 5.80 19.69 3.89
N TYR A 52 7.02 19.29 4.29
CA TYR A 52 8.02 20.20 4.86
C TYR A 52 8.48 21.27 3.86
N THR A 53 8.81 20.87 2.63
CA THR A 53 9.16 21.82 1.55
C THR A 53 8.04 22.80 1.25
N THR A 54 6.79 22.35 1.28
CA THR A 54 5.63 23.25 1.13
C THR A 54 5.55 24.25 2.28
N SER A 55 5.76 23.80 3.52
CA SER A 55 5.82 24.68 4.70
C SER A 55 6.98 25.69 4.67
N LEU A 56 8.09 25.39 4.00
CA LEU A 56 9.21 26.31 3.78
C LEU A 56 8.88 27.37 2.71
N LEU A 57 8.31 26.95 1.57
CA LEU A 57 8.01 27.84 0.45
C LEU A 57 6.87 28.83 0.77
N LEU A 58 5.89 28.38 1.56
CA LEU A 58 4.70 29.15 1.93
C LEU A 58 4.99 30.53 2.56
N PRO A 59 5.76 30.63 3.67
CA PRO A 59 6.12 31.90 4.28
C PRO A 59 7.00 32.78 3.40
N LEU A 60 7.94 32.20 2.65
CA LEU A 60 8.79 32.95 1.72
C LEU A 60 7.97 33.65 0.63
N GLN A 61 6.95 32.96 0.11
CA GLN A 61 6.07 33.51 -0.92
C GLN A 61 5.12 34.60 -0.37
N LEU A 62 4.55 34.40 0.82
CA LEU A 62 3.69 35.40 1.46
C LEU A 62 4.51 36.62 1.94
N GLY A 63 5.78 36.42 2.32
CA GLY A 63 6.73 37.45 2.74
C GLY A 63 7.32 38.28 1.60
N TYR A 64 7.23 37.81 0.34
CA TYR A 64 7.90 38.45 -0.81
C TYR A 64 7.60 39.95 -0.96
N ARG A 65 6.35 40.39 -0.73
CA ARG A 65 6.00 41.83 -0.80
C ARG A 65 6.62 42.61 0.36
N LYS A 66 6.69 42.03 1.56
CA LYS A 66 7.34 42.64 2.72
C LYS A 66 8.83 42.80 2.44
N ASP A 67 9.48 41.77 1.92
CA ASP A 67 10.90 41.80 1.57
C ASP A 67 11.20 42.81 0.45
N ALA A 68 10.29 42.96 -0.51
CA ALA A 68 10.38 44.02 -1.51
C ALA A 68 10.29 45.44 -0.91
N ILE A 69 9.41 45.65 0.08
CA ILE A 69 9.30 46.93 0.79
C ILE A 69 10.57 47.19 1.62
N ARG A 70 11.08 46.17 2.30
CA ARG A 70 12.35 46.25 3.07
C ARG A 70 13.53 46.63 2.17
N LEU A 71 13.62 46.04 0.98
CA LEU A 71 14.63 46.39 -0.02
C LEU A 71 14.50 47.84 -0.52
N LEU A 72 13.27 48.33 -0.71
CA LEU A 72 13.01 49.72 -1.08
C LEU A 72 13.35 50.70 0.06
N ALA A 73 13.17 50.26 1.31
CA ALA A 73 13.55 51.00 2.51
C ALA A 73 15.07 51.02 2.78
N GLY A 74 15.89 50.47 1.88
CA GLY A 74 17.35 50.51 1.98
C GLY A 74 18.01 49.31 2.68
N ILE A 75 17.23 48.33 3.16
CA ILE A 75 17.76 47.12 3.79
C ILE A 75 18.48 46.26 2.75
N SER A 76 19.65 45.72 3.10
CA SER A 76 20.46 44.93 2.17
C SER A 76 19.82 43.56 1.86
N ARG A 77 20.13 42.98 0.68
CA ARG A 77 19.66 41.64 0.31
C ARG A 77 20.17 40.56 1.25
N LEU A 78 21.42 40.68 1.69
CA LEU A 78 22.07 39.72 2.57
C LEU A 78 21.36 39.67 3.93
N GLU A 79 20.98 40.84 4.45
CA GLU A 79 20.29 40.95 5.73
C GLU A 79 18.88 40.34 5.68
N ILE A 80 18.13 40.59 4.61
CA ILE A 80 16.82 39.94 4.39
C ILE A 80 16.97 38.42 4.25
N TRP A 81 18.00 37.96 3.54
CA TRP A 81 18.29 36.54 3.40
C TRP A 81 18.62 35.91 4.76
N ARG A 82 19.47 36.54 5.57
CA ARG A 82 19.85 36.08 6.91
C ARG A 82 18.65 36.01 7.84
N ASP A 83 17.78 37.01 7.82
CA ASP A 83 16.57 37.03 8.64
C ASP A 83 15.60 35.91 8.27
N ASN A 84 15.38 35.69 6.97
CA ASN A 84 14.53 34.62 6.48
C ASN A 84 15.13 33.24 6.80
N PHE A 85 16.44 33.07 6.61
CA PHE A 85 17.15 31.85 6.99
C PHE A 85 17.02 31.57 8.48
N ALA A 86 17.36 32.53 9.34
CA ALA A 86 17.28 32.36 10.80
C ALA A 86 15.86 32.02 11.26
N CYS A 87 14.84 32.67 10.67
CA CYS A 87 13.46 32.35 11.00
C CYS A 87 13.06 30.94 10.56
N LEU A 88 13.44 30.49 9.36
CA LEU A 88 13.12 29.12 8.92
C LEU A 88 13.88 28.08 9.74
N PHE A 89 15.16 28.32 9.97
CA PHE A 89 16.05 27.40 10.68
C PHE A 89 15.64 27.21 12.14
N VAL A 90 15.37 28.28 12.91
CA VAL A 90 15.00 28.16 14.33
C VAL A 90 13.72 27.35 14.51
N TRP A 91 12.70 27.59 13.68
CA TRP A 91 11.42 26.88 13.78
C TRP A 91 11.49 25.45 13.23
N SER A 92 12.33 25.19 12.23
CA SER A 92 12.64 23.82 11.82
C SER A 92 13.37 23.07 12.92
N LEU A 93 14.45 23.64 13.46
CA LEU A 93 15.24 23.02 14.52
C LEU A 93 14.39 22.68 15.75
N ALA A 94 13.51 23.60 16.17
CA ALA A 94 12.57 23.34 17.25
C ALA A 94 11.63 22.15 16.96
N GLY A 95 11.12 22.05 15.72
CA GLY A 95 10.31 20.93 15.26
C GLY A 95 11.08 19.61 15.26
N SER A 96 12.27 19.58 14.67
CA SER A 96 13.16 18.42 14.60
C SER A 96 13.61 17.90 15.96
N LEU A 97 13.99 18.80 16.88
CA LEU A 97 14.36 18.41 18.24
C LEU A 97 13.17 17.79 18.98
N LEU A 98 11.99 18.38 18.87
CA LEU A 98 10.77 17.84 19.47
C LEU A 98 10.38 16.48 18.84
N GLY A 99 10.51 16.34 17.52
CA GLY A 99 10.26 15.10 16.81
C GLY A 99 11.24 13.98 17.19
N THR A 100 12.51 14.33 17.37
CA THR A 100 13.55 13.40 17.85
C THR A 100 13.25 12.93 19.27
N LEU A 101 12.88 13.86 20.16
CA LEU A 101 12.53 13.54 21.53
C LEU A 101 11.30 12.61 21.60
N LEU A 102 10.28 12.90 20.79
CA LEU A 102 9.11 12.02 20.66
C LEU A 102 9.47 10.64 20.10
N PHE A 103 10.35 10.58 19.10
CA PHE A 103 10.83 9.31 18.55
C PHE A 103 11.51 8.46 19.62
N ALA A 104 12.42 9.05 20.39
CA ALA A 104 13.12 8.38 21.48
C ALA A 104 12.15 7.85 22.55
N LEU A 105 11.11 8.63 22.90
CA LEU A 105 10.07 8.22 23.85
C LEU A 105 9.21 7.05 23.34
N LEU A 106 8.85 7.07 22.05
CA LEU A 106 7.94 6.09 21.44
C LEU A 106 8.62 4.75 21.16
N PHE A 107 9.86 4.77 20.65
CA PHE A 107 10.52 3.56 20.17
C PHE A 107 11.56 3.00 21.15
N ARG A 108 12.00 3.77 22.15
CA ARG A 108 13.00 3.36 23.16
C ARG A 108 14.27 2.70 22.58
N GLU A 109 14.57 2.94 21.31
CA GLU A 109 15.72 2.39 20.59
C GLU A 109 16.76 3.49 20.33
N GLN A 110 18.03 3.16 20.53
CA GLN A 110 19.15 4.06 20.23
C GLN A 110 19.47 4.12 18.72
N ALA A 111 19.10 3.09 17.95
CA ALA A 111 19.50 2.90 16.55
C ALA A 111 19.05 3.99 15.56
N GLY A 112 18.08 4.84 15.94
CA GLY A 112 17.66 5.98 15.11
C GLY A 112 18.49 7.25 15.31
N LEU A 113 19.10 7.45 16.49
CA LEU A 113 19.73 8.72 16.88
C LEU A 113 21.04 9.00 16.12
N ASP A 114 21.72 7.96 15.64
CA ASP A 114 22.93 8.11 14.82
C ASP A 114 22.64 8.86 13.50
N ASN A 115 21.38 8.84 13.05
CA ASN A 115 20.92 9.52 11.84
C ASN A 115 20.46 10.97 12.08
N LEU A 116 20.70 11.54 13.27
CA LEU A 116 20.35 12.93 13.54
C LEU A 116 21.15 13.93 12.71
N ALA A 117 22.45 13.65 12.51
CA ALA A 117 23.30 14.51 11.69
C ALA A 117 22.82 14.53 10.23
N SER A 118 22.39 13.38 9.69
CA SER A 118 21.86 13.29 8.33
C SER A 118 20.50 13.98 8.19
N LEU A 119 19.60 13.85 9.17
CA LEU A 119 18.34 14.59 9.22
C LEU A 119 18.58 16.12 9.18
N LEU A 120 19.45 16.64 10.05
CA LEU A 120 19.76 18.06 10.12
C LEU A 120 20.41 18.58 8.82
N LEU A 121 21.25 17.76 8.18
CA LEU A 121 21.86 18.09 6.90
C LEU A 121 20.81 18.16 5.77
N VAL A 122 19.86 17.23 5.75
CA VAL A 122 18.73 17.27 4.79
C VAL A 122 17.87 18.51 5.02
N GLU A 123 17.54 18.85 6.26
CA GLU A 123 16.76 20.07 6.56
C GLU A 123 17.50 21.34 6.14
N LEU A 124 18.79 21.43 6.44
CA LEU A 124 19.63 22.56 6.05
C LEU A 124 19.67 22.70 4.52
N ALA A 125 19.88 21.60 3.80
CA ALA A 125 19.87 21.57 2.34
C ALA A 125 18.53 22.06 1.78
N LEU A 126 17.40 21.60 2.34
CA LEU A 126 16.05 22.00 1.91
C LEU A 126 15.74 23.47 2.22
N ILE A 127 16.20 24.01 3.34
CA ILE A 127 16.05 25.45 3.67
C ILE A 127 16.84 26.28 2.66
N CYS A 128 18.12 25.95 2.43
CA CYS A 128 18.97 26.63 1.46
C CYS A 128 18.38 26.56 0.05
N PHE A 129 17.91 25.38 -0.36
CA PHE A 129 17.27 25.17 -1.66
C PHE A 129 15.97 25.98 -1.80
N SER A 130 15.14 26.04 -0.76
CA SER A 130 13.89 26.83 -0.76
C SER A 130 14.16 28.33 -0.90
N LEU A 131 15.22 28.84 -0.24
CA LEU A 131 15.67 30.23 -0.36
C LEU A 131 16.23 30.53 -1.76
N LEU A 132 16.93 29.58 -2.37
CA LEU A 132 17.45 29.71 -3.75
C LEU A 132 16.34 29.73 -4.79
N LEU A 133 15.34 28.84 -4.65
CA LEU A 133 14.17 28.77 -5.52
C LEU A 133 13.37 30.07 -5.51
N MET A 134 13.24 30.67 -4.33
CA MET A 134 12.55 31.95 -4.13
C MET A 134 13.52 33.12 -4.37
N LYS A 135 13.91 33.35 -5.64
CA LYS A 135 14.79 34.48 -6.04
C LYS A 135 14.38 35.78 -5.31
N LEU A 136 15.30 36.37 -4.54
CA LEU A 136 15.07 37.63 -3.83
C LEU A 136 14.58 38.73 -4.79
N PRO A 137 13.69 39.64 -4.35
CA PRO A 137 13.18 40.71 -5.20
C PRO A 137 14.32 41.56 -5.80
N ARG A 138 14.28 41.82 -7.11
CA ARG A 138 15.17 42.80 -7.74
C ARG A 138 14.57 44.20 -7.53
N LYS A 139 15.40 45.22 -7.27
CA LYS A 139 15.00 46.61 -6.92
C LYS A 139 13.96 47.22 -7.88
N PHE A 140 13.96 46.79 -9.15
CA PHE A 140 13.06 47.31 -10.21
C PHE A 140 11.84 46.42 -10.53
N TYR A 141 11.62 45.31 -9.83
CA TYR A 141 10.53 44.35 -10.10
C TYR A 141 9.40 44.37 -9.06
N VAL A 142 9.27 45.45 -8.28
CA VAL A 142 8.18 45.59 -7.29
C VAL A 142 6.81 45.72 -7.98
N SER A 143 6.77 46.19 -9.23
CA SER A 143 5.53 46.37 -10.01
C SER A 143 5.11 45.16 -10.86
N ARG A 144 6.03 44.26 -11.24
CA ARG A 144 5.74 43.13 -12.15
C ARG A 144 5.80 41.82 -11.39
N GLY A 145 4.65 41.17 -11.22
CA GLY A 145 4.46 39.95 -10.43
C GLY A 145 5.16 38.66 -10.92
N SER A 146 6.43 38.73 -11.32
CA SER A 146 7.24 37.60 -11.83
C SER A 146 7.56 36.57 -10.74
N GLY A 147 7.98 36.99 -9.53
CA GLY A 147 8.19 36.09 -8.38
C GLY A 147 6.90 35.39 -7.91
N LYS A 148 5.74 36.00 -8.17
CA LYS A 148 4.42 35.42 -7.89
C LYS A 148 3.98 34.36 -8.91
N LYS A 149 4.55 34.36 -10.13
CA LYS A 149 4.24 33.34 -11.15
C LYS A 149 4.97 32.03 -10.86
N GLN A 150 6.25 32.07 -10.50
CA GLN A 150 7.06 30.87 -10.19
C GLN A 150 6.52 30.12 -8.96
N GLY A 151 6.19 30.84 -7.88
CA GLY A 151 5.60 30.22 -6.69
C GLY A 151 4.24 29.58 -6.92
N LYS A 152 3.41 30.17 -7.80
CA LYS A 152 2.12 29.58 -8.22
C LYS A 152 2.31 28.28 -9.02
N ILE A 153 3.32 28.21 -9.89
CA ILE A 153 3.61 27.01 -10.67
C ILE A 153 4.10 25.90 -9.74
N ALA A 154 5.10 26.18 -8.88
CA ALA A 154 5.64 25.21 -7.93
C ALA A 154 4.53 24.63 -7.02
N LEU A 155 3.62 25.48 -6.53
CA LEU A 155 2.53 25.03 -5.68
C LEU A 155 1.44 24.25 -6.44
N ARG A 156 1.19 24.58 -7.71
CA ARG A 156 0.30 23.78 -8.57
C ARG A 156 0.92 22.42 -8.87
N CYS A 157 2.22 22.36 -9.13
CA CYS A 157 2.94 21.08 -9.27
C CYS A 157 2.80 20.25 -7.99
N LEU A 158 3.07 20.84 -6.81
CA LEU A 158 2.87 20.17 -5.52
C LEU A 158 1.43 19.70 -5.31
N GLN A 159 0.44 20.51 -5.70
CA GLN A 159 -0.97 20.12 -5.63
C GLN A 159 -1.30 18.92 -6.52
N VAL A 160 -0.85 18.93 -7.77
CA VAL A 160 -1.09 17.84 -8.73
C VAL A 160 -0.36 16.58 -8.28
N SER A 161 0.90 16.68 -7.88
CA SER A 161 1.67 15.55 -7.34
C SER A 161 0.99 14.95 -6.10
N ALA A 162 0.51 15.79 -5.17
CA ALA A 162 -0.18 15.32 -3.99
C ALA A 162 -1.49 14.58 -4.33
N LEU A 163 -2.22 15.05 -5.34
CA LEU A 163 -3.44 14.39 -5.80
C LEU A 163 -3.16 13.05 -6.49
N LEU A 164 -2.14 12.99 -7.34
CA LEU A 164 -1.73 11.74 -8.00
C LEU A 164 -1.27 10.71 -6.98
N LEU A 165 -0.45 11.11 -6.02
CA LEU A 165 0.03 10.23 -4.95
C LEU A 165 -1.12 9.74 -4.06
N LEU A 166 -2.10 10.61 -3.77
CA LEU A 166 -3.23 10.21 -2.92
C LEU A 166 -4.21 9.29 -3.66
N ALA A 167 -4.40 9.54 -4.96
CA ALA A 167 -5.14 8.65 -5.85
C ALA A 167 -4.47 7.27 -5.94
N TRP A 168 -3.15 7.20 -5.92
CA TRP A 168 -2.42 5.93 -5.83
C TRP A 168 -2.52 5.28 -4.44
N SER A 169 -2.38 6.06 -3.37
CA SER A 169 -2.23 5.49 -2.03
C SER A 169 -3.52 4.93 -1.45
N LEU A 170 -4.66 5.57 -1.69
CA LEU A 170 -5.93 5.18 -1.08
C LEU A 170 -6.42 3.78 -1.54
N PRO A 171 -6.42 3.44 -2.85
CA PRO A 171 -6.80 2.10 -3.29
C PRO A 171 -5.81 1.01 -2.84
N GLN A 172 -4.51 1.34 -2.77
CA GLN A 172 -3.49 0.43 -2.27
C GLN A 172 -3.73 0.09 -0.79
N ALA A 173 -4.09 1.08 0.04
CA ALA A 173 -4.46 0.83 1.43
C ALA A 173 -5.67 -0.12 1.54
N ALA A 174 -6.69 0.08 0.71
CA ALA A 174 -7.88 -0.78 0.68
C ALA A 174 -7.55 -2.22 0.24
N LEU A 175 -6.71 -2.38 -0.78
CA LEU A 175 -6.24 -3.70 -1.24
C LEU A 175 -5.44 -4.42 -0.15
N LEU A 176 -4.49 -3.74 0.50
CA LEU A 176 -3.73 -4.30 1.61
C LEU A 176 -4.62 -4.68 2.81
N ALA A 177 -5.64 -3.88 3.10
CA ALA A 177 -6.63 -4.21 4.14
C ALA A 177 -7.42 -5.48 3.78
N LYS A 178 -7.87 -5.60 2.53
CA LYS A 178 -8.56 -6.78 2.02
C LYS A 178 -7.68 -8.03 2.12
N SER A 179 -6.46 -7.96 1.60
CA SER A 179 -5.50 -9.07 1.66
C SER A 179 -5.14 -9.45 3.10
N SER A 180 -5.02 -8.48 4.01
CA SER A 180 -4.82 -8.74 5.43
C SER A 180 -5.99 -9.53 6.03
N TYR A 181 -7.22 -9.11 5.72
CA TYR A 181 -8.44 -9.76 6.19
C TYR A 181 -8.59 -11.19 5.63
N GLU A 182 -8.37 -11.38 4.33
CA GLU A 182 -8.42 -12.68 3.66
C GLU A 182 -7.40 -13.66 4.27
N ASN A 183 -6.17 -13.21 4.53
CA ASN A 183 -5.15 -14.04 5.18
C ASN A 183 -5.48 -14.36 6.64
N TYR A 184 -6.13 -13.43 7.37
CA TYR A 184 -6.59 -13.71 8.73
C TYR A 184 -7.70 -14.77 8.74
N GLN A 185 -8.69 -14.66 7.84
CA GLN A 185 -9.72 -15.68 7.67
C GLN A 185 -9.13 -17.02 7.25
N SER A 186 -8.17 -17.02 6.31
CA SER A 186 -7.49 -18.25 5.88
C SER A 186 -6.84 -18.97 7.07
N LYS A 187 -6.17 -18.23 7.96
CA LYS A 187 -5.61 -18.77 9.21
C LYS A 187 -6.69 -19.40 10.11
N GLU A 188 -7.93 -18.89 10.12
CA GLU A 188 -9.03 -19.53 10.86
C GLU A 188 -9.46 -20.86 10.23
N LYS A 189 -9.46 -20.95 8.89
CA LYS A 189 -9.79 -22.21 8.19
C LYS A 189 -8.79 -23.33 8.49
N TRP A 190 -7.54 -22.98 8.79
CA TRP A 190 -6.48 -23.92 9.19
C TRP A 190 -6.54 -24.37 10.67
N GLN A 191 -7.55 -23.97 11.45
CA GLN A 191 -7.69 -24.39 12.86
C GLN A 191 -7.84 -25.91 13.04
N SER A 192 -8.37 -26.63 12.04
CA SER A 192 -8.49 -28.09 12.08
C SER A 192 -7.16 -28.82 11.96
N ALA A 193 -6.15 -28.17 11.38
CA ALA A 193 -4.80 -28.72 11.18
C ALA A 193 -3.72 -27.69 11.60
N PRO A 194 -3.65 -27.33 12.90
CA PRO A 194 -2.78 -26.24 13.36
C PRO A 194 -1.29 -26.57 13.26
N ALA A 195 -0.94 -27.87 13.18
CA ALA A 195 0.42 -28.36 13.01
C ALA A 195 0.78 -28.66 11.55
N ALA A 196 -0.05 -28.23 10.59
CA ALA A 196 0.22 -28.36 9.16
C ALA A 196 1.44 -27.54 8.75
N VAL A 197 2.35 -28.20 8.03
CA VAL A 197 3.64 -27.66 7.66
C VAL A 197 3.94 -27.96 6.19
N SER A 198 4.42 -26.95 5.48
CA SER A 198 5.01 -27.08 4.14
C SER A 198 6.50 -26.68 4.16
N PHE A 199 7.21 -26.91 3.06
CA PHE A 199 8.55 -26.36 2.88
C PHE A 199 8.44 -24.89 2.47
N ASP A 200 9.30 -24.03 3.04
CA ASP A 200 9.50 -22.64 2.63
C ASP A 200 10.65 -22.62 1.64
N ASP A 201 10.32 -22.63 0.34
CA ASP A 201 11.29 -22.43 -0.72
C ASP A 201 11.06 -21.08 -1.41
N ASP A 202 11.97 -20.14 -1.19
CA ASP A 202 12.04 -18.85 -1.89
C ASP A 202 12.50 -19.01 -3.37
N GLY A 203 12.20 -20.13 -4.01
CA GLY A 203 12.66 -20.50 -5.37
C GLY A 203 14.17 -20.68 -5.47
N ARG A 204 14.87 -20.89 -4.36
CA ARG A 204 16.35 -20.96 -4.27
C ARG A 204 16.86 -22.38 -3.99
N LEU A 205 15.97 -23.33 -3.74
CA LEU A 205 16.30 -24.69 -3.32
C LEU A 205 16.01 -25.76 -4.37
N ASP A 206 15.65 -25.41 -5.62
CA ASP A 206 15.49 -26.41 -6.68
C ASP A 206 16.86 -27.01 -7.04
N ARG A 207 17.22 -28.04 -6.26
CA ARG A 207 18.45 -28.80 -6.39
C ARG A 207 18.02 -30.22 -6.64
N GLN A 208 18.01 -30.59 -7.91
CA GLN A 208 17.73 -31.96 -8.38
C GLN A 208 18.51 -33.05 -7.60
N ALA A 209 19.66 -32.70 -7.00
CA ALA A 209 20.42 -33.57 -6.11
C ALA A 209 19.65 -34.06 -4.87
N TYR A 210 18.67 -33.31 -4.36
CA TYR A 210 17.88 -33.68 -3.17
C TYR A 210 16.59 -34.44 -3.50
N TYR A 211 16.16 -34.44 -4.77
CA TYR A 211 14.92 -35.10 -5.20
C TYR A 211 14.79 -36.57 -4.77
N PRO A 212 15.83 -37.42 -4.85
CA PRO A 212 15.71 -38.80 -4.38
C PRO A 212 15.42 -38.89 -2.87
N ALA A 213 16.03 -38.02 -2.07
CA ALA A 213 15.85 -37.98 -0.62
C ALA A 213 14.49 -37.38 -0.23
N GLU A 214 14.03 -36.36 -0.95
CA GLU A 214 12.72 -35.73 -0.76
C GLU A 214 11.58 -36.66 -1.20
N LEU A 215 11.72 -37.34 -2.33
CA LEU A 215 10.76 -38.36 -2.76
C LEU A 215 10.68 -39.51 -1.76
N ALA A 216 11.82 -39.94 -1.20
CA ALA A 216 11.84 -40.96 -0.15
C ALA A 216 11.17 -40.46 1.15
N LEU A 217 11.35 -39.19 1.50
CA LEU A 217 10.65 -38.57 2.62
C LEU A 217 9.13 -38.56 2.40
N ILE A 218 8.66 -38.13 1.22
CA ILE A 218 7.22 -38.14 0.90
C ILE A 218 6.67 -39.57 1.03
N LYS A 219 7.39 -40.57 0.52
CA LYS A 219 7.00 -41.99 0.63
C LYS A 219 6.84 -42.46 2.08
N ASP A 220 7.79 -42.10 2.95
CA ASP A 220 7.74 -42.45 4.37
C ASP A 220 6.51 -41.80 5.04
N GLU A 221 6.28 -40.50 4.77
CA GLU A 221 5.19 -39.73 5.37
C GLU A 221 3.81 -40.10 4.80
N GLU A 222 3.72 -40.55 3.54
CA GLU A 222 2.52 -41.17 2.96
C GLU A 222 2.19 -42.50 3.65
N GLY A 223 3.21 -43.31 3.99
CA GLY A 223 3.03 -44.57 4.72
C GLY A 223 2.49 -44.37 6.14
N GLU A 224 2.78 -43.22 6.75
CA GLU A 224 2.37 -42.82 8.09
C GLU A 224 1.09 -41.96 8.13
N ASP A 225 0.38 -41.86 7.00
CA ASP A 225 -0.84 -41.06 6.86
C ASP A 225 -0.63 -39.57 7.22
N ASN A 226 0.55 -39.02 6.94
CA ASN A 226 0.92 -37.65 7.30
C ASN A 226 0.93 -36.66 6.12
N ALA A 227 1.21 -37.14 4.91
CA ALA A 227 1.24 -36.32 3.70
C ALA A 227 -0.17 -36.03 3.15
N VAL A 228 -0.44 -34.79 2.80
CA VAL A 228 -1.70 -34.31 2.21
C VAL A 228 -1.42 -33.64 0.89
N LEU A 229 -2.09 -34.10 -0.17
CA LEU A 229 -2.10 -33.45 -1.46
C LEU A 229 -3.47 -32.82 -1.70
N SER A 230 -3.54 -31.50 -1.82
CA SER A 230 -4.73 -30.76 -2.21
C SER A 230 -4.32 -29.60 -3.10
N LEU A 231 -4.69 -29.66 -4.38
CA LEU A 231 -4.35 -28.64 -5.36
C LEU A 231 -5.48 -28.48 -6.38
N ILE A 232 -6.08 -27.30 -6.43
CA ILE A 232 -6.94 -26.85 -7.52
C ILE A 232 -6.03 -26.52 -8.71
N MET A 233 -6.15 -27.28 -9.79
CA MET A 233 -5.26 -27.18 -10.95
C MET A 233 -5.66 -26.03 -11.88
N ASP A 234 -6.95 -25.79 -12.03
CA ASP A 234 -7.51 -24.80 -12.95
C ASP A 234 -7.28 -23.35 -12.51
N ASP A 235 -6.84 -23.10 -11.28
CA ASP A 235 -6.37 -21.75 -10.90
C ASP A 235 -4.97 -21.46 -11.49
N GLN A 236 -4.15 -22.50 -11.70
CA GLN A 236 -2.79 -22.37 -12.24
C GLN A 236 -2.77 -22.30 -13.77
N MET A 237 -3.82 -22.78 -14.41
CA MET A 237 -3.96 -22.85 -15.85
C MET A 237 -5.10 -21.94 -16.26
N GLN A 238 -4.98 -21.18 -17.35
CA GLN A 238 -6.11 -20.41 -17.88
C GLN A 238 -7.13 -21.36 -18.54
N THR A 239 -7.71 -22.27 -17.75
CA THR A 239 -8.59 -23.34 -18.19
C THR A 239 -9.94 -22.76 -18.57
N SER A 240 -10.37 -23.05 -19.79
CA SER A 240 -11.67 -22.60 -20.27
C SER A 240 -12.82 -23.41 -19.65
N PRO A 241 -14.04 -22.84 -19.55
CA PRO A 241 -15.21 -23.59 -19.08
C PRO A 241 -15.49 -24.88 -19.87
N ALA A 242 -15.12 -24.91 -21.16
CA ALA A 242 -15.24 -26.11 -21.99
C ALA A 242 -14.24 -27.21 -21.58
N GLU A 243 -13.01 -26.82 -21.23
CA GLU A 243 -11.98 -27.74 -20.71
C GLU A 243 -12.32 -28.28 -19.32
N LEU A 244 -13.11 -27.55 -18.53
CA LEU A 244 -13.65 -28.05 -17.25
C LEU A 244 -14.78 -29.08 -17.44
N GLY A 245 -15.37 -29.19 -18.62
CA GLY A 245 -16.32 -30.28 -18.94
C GLY A 245 -17.61 -30.31 -18.10
N GLY A 246 -18.03 -29.16 -17.53
CA GLY A 246 -19.21 -29.06 -16.67
C GLY A 246 -18.92 -29.17 -15.17
N TYR A 247 -17.68 -29.48 -14.79
CA TYR A 247 -17.21 -29.38 -13.41
C TYR A 247 -16.83 -27.94 -13.08
N ASP A 248 -16.85 -27.59 -11.80
CA ASP A 248 -16.45 -26.23 -11.38
C ASP A 248 -14.93 -26.09 -11.21
N HIS A 249 -14.27 -27.15 -10.74
CA HIS A 249 -12.81 -27.20 -10.53
C HIS A 249 -12.26 -28.60 -10.83
N ILE A 250 -10.98 -28.68 -11.19
CA ILE A 250 -10.23 -29.94 -11.29
C ILE A 250 -9.19 -29.99 -10.17
N VAL A 251 -9.29 -30.98 -9.28
CA VAL A 251 -8.54 -30.99 -8.03
C VAL A 251 -7.71 -32.26 -7.88
N PHE A 252 -6.40 -32.12 -7.65
CA PHE A 252 -5.55 -33.23 -7.22
C PHE A 252 -5.72 -33.50 -5.74
N VAL A 253 -6.06 -34.74 -5.38
CA VAL A 253 -6.34 -35.12 -3.99
C VAL A 253 -5.78 -36.49 -3.61
N ASN A 254 -5.46 -36.66 -2.33
CA ASN A 254 -5.21 -37.96 -1.72
C ASN A 254 -6.18 -38.27 -0.57
N ASP A 255 -6.06 -39.46 0.03
CA ASP A 255 -6.92 -39.91 1.13
C ASP A 255 -6.97 -38.91 2.31
N GLN A 256 -5.82 -38.33 2.67
CA GLN A 256 -5.74 -37.40 3.79
C GLN A 256 -6.40 -36.06 3.48
N ALA A 257 -6.34 -35.58 2.23
CA ALA A 257 -7.06 -34.38 1.81
C ALA A 257 -8.58 -34.57 1.88
N LEU A 258 -9.08 -35.73 1.43
CA LEU A 258 -10.51 -36.07 1.53
C LEU A 258 -10.98 -36.14 2.98
N LYS A 259 -10.17 -36.74 3.88
CA LYS A 259 -10.44 -36.76 5.33
C LYS A 259 -10.47 -35.36 5.93
N LEU A 260 -9.51 -34.50 5.60
CA LEU A 260 -9.49 -33.10 6.05
C LEU A 260 -10.70 -32.31 5.56
N ALA A 261 -11.17 -32.59 4.34
CA ALA A 261 -12.37 -31.98 3.79
C ALA A 261 -13.69 -32.61 4.29
N GLY A 262 -13.63 -33.68 5.10
CA GLY A 262 -14.80 -34.36 5.64
C GLY A 262 -15.61 -35.15 4.61
N VAL A 263 -14.99 -35.55 3.50
CA VAL A 263 -15.61 -36.34 2.42
C VAL A 263 -15.29 -37.81 2.61
N SER A 264 -16.32 -38.65 2.67
CA SER A 264 -16.18 -40.10 2.81
C SER A 264 -16.20 -40.80 1.44
N GLN A 265 -15.73 -42.04 1.36
CA GLN A 265 -15.80 -42.80 0.10
C GLN A 265 -17.22 -42.99 -0.44
N GLN A 266 -18.24 -42.96 0.42
CA GLN A 266 -19.65 -43.09 0.02
C GLN A 266 -20.17 -41.83 -0.72
N ASP A 267 -19.48 -40.70 -0.53
CA ASP A 267 -19.81 -39.43 -1.17
C ASP A 267 -19.13 -39.30 -2.56
N LEU A 268 -18.30 -40.28 -2.94
CA LEU A 268 -17.51 -40.26 -4.17
C LEU A 268 -18.08 -41.22 -5.21
N GLU A 269 -18.08 -40.78 -6.46
CA GLU A 269 -18.43 -41.58 -7.63
C GLU A 269 -17.24 -41.65 -8.58
N GLU A 270 -16.95 -42.83 -9.12
CA GLU A 270 -15.89 -42.99 -10.13
C GLU A 270 -16.38 -42.52 -11.51
N VAL A 271 -15.54 -41.77 -12.20
CA VAL A 271 -15.83 -41.20 -13.52
C VAL A 271 -14.84 -41.81 -14.51
N ALA A 272 -15.33 -42.43 -15.57
CA ALA A 272 -14.43 -42.91 -16.61
C ALA A 272 -13.96 -41.74 -17.49
N LEU A 273 -12.71 -41.78 -17.95
CA LEU A 273 -12.17 -40.78 -18.89
C LEU A 273 -13.00 -40.71 -20.19
N THR A 274 -13.67 -41.80 -20.56
CA THR A 274 -14.56 -41.89 -21.73
C THR A 274 -15.85 -41.09 -21.57
N ASP A 275 -16.28 -40.86 -20.34
CA ASP A 275 -17.57 -40.25 -20.01
C ASP A 275 -17.47 -38.73 -19.95
N LEU A 276 -16.24 -38.20 -19.92
CA LEU A 276 -15.95 -36.77 -20.00
C LEU A 276 -16.22 -36.21 -21.40
N SER A 277 -16.52 -34.90 -21.46
CA SER A 277 -16.60 -34.15 -22.71
C SER A 277 -15.30 -34.27 -23.52
N ALA A 278 -15.40 -34.11 -24.85
CA ALA A 278 -14.25 -34.25 -25.73
C ALA A 278 -13.13 -33.26 -25.37
N GLU A 279 -13.50 -32.02 -25.05
CA GLU A 279 -12.61 -30.94 -24.66
C GLU A 279 -11.91 -31.23 -23.33
N CYS A 280 -12.66 -31.61 -22.30
CA CYS A 280 -12.10 -31.95 -20.98
C CYS A 280 -11.17 -33.16 -21.06
N ARG A 281 -11.59 -34.22 -21.78
CA ARG A 281 -10.75 -35.39 -22.02
C ARG A 281 -9.45 -35.05 -22.77
N ASN A 282 -9.52 -34.19 -23.78
CA ASN A 282 -8.33 -33.76 -24.53
C ASN A 282 -7.39 -32.91 -23.67
N PHE A 283 -7.95 -32.04 -22.83
CA PHE A 283 -7.22 -31.26 -21.84
C PHE A 283 -6.47 -32.18 -20.85
N LEU A 284 -7.15 -33.14 -20.23
CA LEU A 284 -6.53 -34.09 -19.31
C LEU A 284 -5.48 -34.98 -20.00
N ARG A 285 -5.72 -35.40 -21.24
CA ARG A 285 -4.73 -36.14 -22.06
C ARG A 285 -3.46 -35.35 -22.32
N ARG A 286 -3.55 -34.02 -22.38
CA ARG A 286 -2.40 -33.12 -22.55
C ARG A 286 -1.65 -32.90 -21.24
N ILE A 287 -2.37 -32.69 -20.14
CA ILE A 287 -1.77 -32.25 -18.87
C ILE A 287 -1.30 -33.40 -17.99
N LEU A 288 -2.08 -34.47 -17.82
CA LEU A 288 -1.73 -35.56 -16.89
C LEU A 288 -0.39 -36.26 -17.21
N PRO A 289 -0.02 -36.49 -18.50
CA PRO A 289 1.30 -37.02 -18.82
C PRO A 289 2.47 -36.11 -18.40
N LEU A 290 2.26 -34.80 -18.32
CA LEU A 290 3.32 -33.87 -17.90
C LEU A 290 3.58 -33.96 -16.39
N ASN A 291 2.56 -34.31 -15.62
CA ASN A 291 2.66 -34.37 -14.16
C ASN A 291 3.10 -35.75 -13.66
N THR A 292 3.07 -36.79 -14.50
CA THR A 292 3.30 -38.20 -14.10
C THR A 292 4.68 -38.70 -14.45
N ALA A 293 5.31 -39.46 -13.54
CA ALA A 293 6.68 -39.95 -13.72
C ALA A 293 6.86 -40.86 -14.96
N LYS A 294 5.80 -41.56 -15.38
CA LYS A 294 5.80 -42.44 -16.57
C LYS A 294 5.23 -41.79 -17.82
N ARG A 295 4.86 -40.50 -17.76
CA ARG A 295 4.19 -39.76 -18.84
C ARG A 295 2.95 -40.45 -19.40
N GLN A 296 2.13 -40.99 -18.50
CA GLN A 296 0.89 -41.68 -18.83
C GLN A 296 -0.30 -40.79 -18.48
N THR A 297 -1.35 -40.81 -19.28
CA THR A 297 -2.57 -40.03 -18.97
C THR A 297 -3.29 -40.58 -17.74
N MET A 298 -3.38 -41.91 -17.60
CA MET A 298 -4.02 -42.58 -16.47
C MET A 298 -3.14 -43.76 -16.00
N PRO A 299 -2.06 -43.48 -15.22
CA PRO A 299 -1.22 -44.53 -14.65
C PRO A 299 -1.96 -45.36 -13.60
N LYS A 300 -1.49 -46.58 -13.35
CA LYS A 300 -2.03 -47.44 -12.28
C LYS A 300 -1.95 -46.72 -10.92
N GLY A 301 -3.07 -46.65 -10.21
CA GLY A 301 -3.18 -45.98 -8.90
C GLY A 301 -3.69 -44.53 -8.95
N MET A 302 -3.97 -44.00 -10.15
CA MET A 302 -4.71 -42.76 -10.37
C MET A 302 -6.15 -43.08 -10.79
N HIS A 303 -7.12 -42.41 -10.18
CA HIS A 303 -8.53 -42.53 -10.49
C HIS A 303 -9.16 -41.15 -10.68
N LEU A 304 -10.17 -41.07 -11.53
CA LEU A 304 -11.00 -39.87 -11.68
C LEU A 304 -12.28 -40.09 -10.87
N LEU A 305 -12.53 -39.22 -9.92
CA LEU A 305 -13.71 -39.28 -9.07
C LEU A 305 -14.47 -37.95 -9.16
N THR A 306 -15.75 -37.96 -8.84
CA THR A 306 -16.50 -36.74 -8.52
C THR A 306 -17.12 -36.86 -7.13
N SER A 307 -17.36 -35.73 -6.49
CA SER A 307 -17.94 -35.68 -5.14
C SER A 307 -19.39 -35.18 -5.21
N ARG A 308 -20.29 -35.91 -4.55
CA ARG A 308 -21.69 -35.49 -4.34
C ARG A 308 -21.79 -34.36 -3.31
N LYS A 309 -20.80 -34.23 -2.43
CA LYS A 309 -20.70 -33.15 -1.45
C LYS A 309 -19.76 -32.06 -1.95
N LYS A 310 -19.98 -30.85 -1.43
CA LYS A 310 -19.02 -29.75 -1.59
C LYS A 310 -17.70 -30.12 -0.92
N LEU A 311 -16.59 -29.88 -1.60
CA LEU A 311 -15.23 -30.15 -1.14
C LEU A 311 -14.51 -28.83 -0.88
N ALA A 312 -13.82 -28.71 0.25
CA ALA A 312 -12.87 -27.62 0.46
C ALA A 312 -11.49 -28.06 -0.03
N ALA A 313 -10.95 -27.40 -1.06
CA ALA A 313 -9.64 -27.68 -1.64
C ALA A 313 -8.75 -26.43 -1.62
N LEU A 314 -7.44 -26.63 -1.74
CA LEU A 314 -6.48 -25.52 -1.72
C LEU A 314 -6.19 -25.03 -3.12
N ASN A 315 -6.27 -23.72 -3.32
CA ASN A 315 -5.71 -23.05 -4.49
C ASN A 315 -4.18 -22.93 -4.39
N GLU A 316 -3.55 -22.33 -5.40
CA GLU A 316 -2.10 -22.05 -5.41
C GLU A 316 -1.63 -21.23 -4.22
N THR A 317 -2.47 -20.31 -3.72
CA THR A 317 -2.10 -19.44 -2.60
C THR A 317 -2.28 -20.14 -1.25
N GLN A 318 -2.58 -21.44 -1.18
CA GLN A 318 -2.88 -22.19 0.06
C GLN A 318 -4.14 -21.71 0.80
N ASP A 319 -5.09 -21.13 0.06
CA ASP A 319 -6.39 -20.72 0.58
C ASP A 319 -7.45 -21.77 0.22
N PHE A 320 -8.29 -22.09 1.21
CA PHE A 320 -9.40 -23.01 1.00
C PHE A 320 -10.49 -22.34 0.16
N GLN A 321 -10.75 -22.95 -0.98
CA GLN A 321 -11.86 -22.66 -1.88
C GLN A 321 -12.86 -23.82 -1.85
N LEU A 322 -14.14 -23.46 -1.90
CA LEU A 322 -15.24 -24.43 -1.82
C LEU A 322 -15.65 -24.86 -3.23
N CYS A 323 -15.24 -26.05 -3.63
CA CYS A 323 -15.66 -26.69 -4.87
C CYS A 323 -17.01 -27.38 -4.64
N ARG A 324 -18.03 -26.99 -5.38
CA ARG A 324 -19.40 -27.54 -5.29
C ARG A 324 -19.57 -28.81 -6.11
N HIS A 325 -18.94 -28.90 -7.28
CA HIS A 325 -19.00 -30.06 -8.16
C HIS A 325 -17.65 -30.32 -8.84
N PRO A 326 -16.62 -30.73 -8.06
CA PRO A 326 -15.28 -30.91 -8.60
C PRO A 326 -15.10 -32.23 -9.34
N LEU A 327 -14.19 -32.23 -10.31
CA LEU A 327 -13.53 -33.43 -10.83
C LEU A 327 -12.25 -33.66 -10.04
N LEU A 328 -12.15 -34.82 -9.39
CA LEU A 328 -11.04 -35.19 -8.52
C LEU A 328 -10.08 -36.12 -9.26
N ILE A 329 -8.82 -35.73 -9.35
CA ILE A 329 -7.73 -36.61 -9.75
C ILE A 329 -7.18 -37.23 -8.46
N TYR A 330 -7.75 -38.38 -8.11
CA TYR A 330 -7.45 -39.06 -6.86
C TYR A 330 -6.26 -40.00 -7.02
N THR A 331 -5.30 -39.89 -6.10
CA THR A 331 -4.17 -40.80 -5.97
C THR A 331 -3.93 -41.12 -4.51
N LYS A 332 -3.90 -42.41 -4.17
CA LYS A 332 -3.61 -42.85 -2.80
C LYS A 332 -2.18 -42.52 -2.35
N ARG A 333 -1.20 -42.72 -3.25
CA ARG A 333 0.23 -42.48 -3.01
C ARG A 333 0.82 -41.61 -4.12
N PRO A 334 0.69 -40.27 -4.02
CA PRO A 334 1.25 -39.32 -4.97
C PRO A 334 2.70 -39.62 -5.41
N SER A 335 3.56 -40.02 -4.46
CA SER A 335 4.98 -40.33 -4.69
C SER A 335 5.28 -41.51 -5.64
N GLN A 336 4.27 -42.31 -5.97
CA GLN A 336 4.39 -43.46 -6.89
C GLN A 336 3.91 -43.13 -8.30
N VAL A 337 3.15 -42.06 -8.45
CA VAL A 337 2.41 -41.70 -9.66
C VAL A 337 3.00 -40.45 -10.30
N TYR A 338 3.23 -39.41 -9.51
CA TYR A 338 3.67 -38.11 -9.99
C TYR A 338 5.18 -38.00 -10.09
N ASP A 339 5.63 -37.16 -11.01
CA ASP A 339 7.04 -36.82 -11.15
C ASP A 339 7.51 -35.89 -10.02
N MET A 340 8.76 -36.06 -9.59
CA MET A 340 9.32 -35.24 -8.52
C MET A 340 9.57 -33.79 -8.98
N HIS A 341 10.12 -33.60 -10.18
CA HIS A 341 10.44 -32.28 -10.72
C HIS A 341 9.19 -31.55 -11.19
N ASP A 342 8.39 -32.22 -12.02
CA ASP A 342 7.31 -31.55 -12.76
C ASP A 342 6.04 -31.33 -11.90
N PHE A 343 5.91 -32.04 -10.75
CA PHE A 343 4.69 -31.95 -9.94
C PHE A 343 4.92 -31.91 -8.41
N LEU A 344 5.61 -32.91 -7.84
CA LEU A 344 5.68 -33.04 -6.37
C LEU A 344 6.49 -31.91 -5.73
N TYR A 345 7.61 -31.50 -6.33
CA TYR A 345 8.42 -30.39 -5.83
C TYR A 345 7.67 -29.05 -5.88
N PRO A 346 7.07 -28.64 -7.03
CA PRO A 346 6.20 -27.47 -7.06
C PRO A 346 5.08 -27.53 -6.02
N ALA A 347 4.41 -28.68 -5.85
CA ALA A 347 3.35 -28.84 -4.86
C ALA A 347 3.86 -28.71 -3.41
N LEU A 348 5.05 -29.24 -3.12
CA LEU A 348 5.71 -29.10 -1.81
C LEU A 348 6.08 -27.65 -1.49
N SER A 349 6.65 -26.95 -2.48
CA SER A 349 7.10 -25.56 -2.37
C SER A 349 5.93 -24.60 -2.22
N THR A 350 4.87 -24.80 -2.99
CA THR A 350 3.60 -24.04 -2.89
C THR A 350 2.76 -24.45 -1.69
N GLY A 351 3.11 -25.51 -0.96
CA GLY A 351 2.38 -26.03 0.20
C GLY A 351 1.02 -26.66 -0.10
N ASN A 352 0.79 -27.03 -1.35
CA ASN A 352 -0.32 -27.86 -1.79
C ASN A 352 -0.05 -29.37 -1.56
N LEU A 353 1.22 -29.75 -1.38
CA LEU A 353 1.66 -30.97 -0.71
C LEU A 353 2.25 -30.58 0.66
N PHE A 354 1.59 -30.97 1.74
CA PHE A 354 1.99 -30.57 3.09
C PHE A 354 1.81 -31.72 4.09
N PHE A 355 2.34 -31.54 5.31
CA PHE A 355 2.36 -32.56 6.35
C PHE A 355 1.60 -32.09 7.59
N ILE A 356 0.66 -32.89 8.11
CA ILE A 356 -0.22 -32.49 9.22
C ILE A 356 0.47 -32.61 10.60
N ARG A 357 1.46 -33.49 10.73
CA ARG A 357 2.15 -33.84 11.99
C ARG A 357 3.61 -33.45 11.95
N SER A 358 3.88 -32.17 12.23
CA SER A 358 5.23 -31.60 12.25
C SER A 358 6.22 -32.32 13.18
N ALA A 359 5.75 -32.83 14.33
CA ALA A 359 6.58 -33.55 15.31
C ALA A 359 7.18 -34.85 14.76
N LYS A 360 6.50 -35.53 13.84
CA LYS A 360 6.99 -36.76 13.19
C LYS A 360 7.95 -36.45 12.02
N LEU A 361 7.72 -35.35 11.32
CA LEU A 361 8.49 -34.93 10.15
C LEU A 361 9.94 -34.57 10.48
N ILE A 362 10.19 -33.92 11.62
CA ILE A 362 11.54 -33.46 12.02
C ILE A 362 12.55 -34.63 12.14
N PRO A 363 12.24 -35.72 12.86
CA PRO A 363 13.08 -36.92 12.86
C PRO A 363 13.28 -37.56 11.48
N ALA A 364 12.27 -37.51 10.61
CA ALA A 364 12.35 -38.09 9.26
C ALA A 364 13.32 -37.28 8.37
N LEU A 365 13.25 -35.94 8.42
CA LEU A 365 14.18 -35.04 7.74
C LEU A 365 15.63 -35.26 8.18
N LYS A 366 15.86 -35.47 9.48
CA LYS A 366 17.21 -35.77 10.01
C LYS A 366 17.73 -37.11 9.48
N ARG A 367 16.89 -38.16 9.50
CA ARG A 367 17.25 -39.49 8.99
C ARG A 367 17.61 -39.48 7.50
N ARG A 368 16.97 -38.62 6.71
CA ARG A 368 17.20 -38.49 5.26
C ARG A 368 18.33 -37.52 4.90
N GLY A 369 19.05 -36.95 5.88
CA GLY A 369 20.15 -36.01 5.64
C GLY A 369 19.71 -34.63 5.12
N LEU A 370 18.41 -34.37 5.04
CA LEU A 370 17.84 -33.11 4.54
C LEU A 370 17.93 -31.98 5.57
N ALA A 371 18.17 -32.31 6.85
CA ALA A 371 18.24 -31.32 7.93
C ALA A 371 19.24 -30.18 7.67
N LYS A 372 20.36 -30.41 6.95
CA LYS A 372 21.34 -29.36 6.62
C LYS A 372 20.91 -28.49 5.43
N ALA A 373 20.22 -29.06 4.44
CA ALA A 373 19.72 -28.32 3.27
C ALA A 373 18.65 -27.29 3.68
N TYR A 374 17.95 -27.57 4.78
CA TYR A 374 16.85 -26.78 5.31
C TYR A 374 17.17 -26.05 6.65
N SER A 375 18.45 -25.71 6.95
CA SER A 375 18.90 -25.13 8.25
C SER A 375 20.00 -24.04 8.13
N PRO A 376 20.21 -23.13 9.13
CA PRO A 376 19.59 -22.99 10.48
C PRO A 376 18.77 -21.68 10.66
N GLU A 377 17.78 -21.48 11.54
CA GLU A 377 17.12 -22.14 12.68
C GLU A 377 15.67 -21.57 12.75
N PRO A 378 14.66 -22.31 13.26
CA PRO A 378 14.47 -23.75 13.17
C PRO A 378 14.03 -24.08 11.73
N PHE A 379 14.14 -25.34 11.31
CA PHE A 379 13.77 -25.91 10.00
C PHE A 379 12.85 -25.00 9.17
N ARG A 380 13.19 -24.70 7.90
CA ARG A 380 12.34 -23.98 6.92
C ARG A 380 10.99 -24.66 6.61
N LEU A 381 10.49 -25.42 7.55
CA LEU A 381 9.13 -25.85 7.75
C LEU A 381 8.30 -24.64 8.14
N LYS A 382 7.47 -24.19 7.22
CA LYS A 382 6.54 -23.10 7.45
C LYS A 382 5.25 -23.68 8.01
N LEU A 383 4.89 -23.33 9.24
CA LEU A 383 3.52 -23.57 9.70
C LEU A 383 2.58 -22.73 8.84
N ILE A 384 1.71 -23.38 8.07
CA ILE A 384 0.85 -22.70 7.09
C ILE A 384 -0.03 -21.66 7.78
N ALA A 385 -0.64 -22.02 8.91
CA ALA A 385 -1.46 -21.10 9.70
C ALA A 385 -0.66 -19.89 10.23
N GLN A 386 0.59 -20.09 10.67
CA GLN A 386 1.43 -19.00 11.17
C GLN A 386 1.96 -18.11 10.04
N SER A 387 2.26 -18.70 8.87
CA SER A 387 2.58 -17.97 7.65
C SER A 387 1.48 -16.98 7.28
N LYS A 388 0.25 -17.47 7.19
CA LYS A 388 -0.93 -16.65 6.88
C LYS A 388 -1.12 -15.54 7.90
N LEU A 389 -0.92 -15.82 9.19
CA LEU A 389 -0.95 -14.77 10.22
C LEU A 389 0.18 -13.75 10.07
N GLY A 390 1.39 -14.21 9.73
CA GLY A 390 2.55 -13.35 9.47
C GLY A 390 2.29 -12.40 8.30
N LEU A 391 1.78 -12.93 7.18
CA LEU A 391 1.36 -12.16 6.02
C LEU A 391 0.23 -11.18 6.37
N ALA A 392 -0.79 -11.62 7.11
CA ALA A 392 -1.89 -10.75 7.54
C ALA A 392 -1.38 -9.55 8.35
N LYS A 393 -0.47 -9.77 9.31
CA LYS A 393 0.16 -8.71 10.11
C LYS A 393 1.03 -7.79 9.26
N LEU A 394 1.79 -8.34 8.30
CA LEU A 394 2.63 -7.57 7.39
C LEU A 394 1.78 -6.65 6.50
N TYR A 395 0.71 -7.17 5.91
CA TYR A 395 -0.23 -6.38 5.11
C TYR A 395 -0.95 -5.34 5.94
N LEU A 396 -1.33 -5.66 7.19
CA LEU A 396 -1.92 -4.68 8.11
C LEU A 396 -0.94 -3.54 8.41
N LYS A 397 0.32 -3.86 8.75
CA LYS A 397 1.36 -2.86 8.98
C LYS A 397 1.54 -1.96 7.75
N SER A 398 1.58 -2.55 6.56
CA SER A 398 1.71 -1.82 5.29
C SER A 398 0.49 -0.95 4.98
N CYS A 399 -0.72 -1.44 5.28
CA CYS A 399 -1.96 -0.67 5.18
C CYS A 399 -1.93 0.56 6.09
N LEU A 400 -1.53 0.42 7.36
CA LEU A 400 -1.41 1.53 8.30
C LEU A 400 -0.42 2.59 7.80
N TRP A 401 0.71 2.15 7.22
CA TRP A 401 1.66 3.05 6.58
C TRP A 401 1.07 3.82 5.40
N GLN A 402 0.24 3.15 4.59
CA GLN A 402 -0.40 3.79 3.46
C GLN A 402 -1.53 4.75 3.86
N LEU A 403 -2.25 4.45 4.95
CA LEU A 403 -3.20 5.37 5.56
C LEU A 403 -2.50 6.61 6.12
N LEU A 404 -1.33 6.45 6.76
CA LEU A 404 -0.51 7.58 7.21
C LEU A 404 -0.10 8.46 6.02
N THR A 405 0.34 7.86 4.90
CA THR A 405 0.62 8.58 3.65
C THR A 405 -0.59 9.41 3.19
N CYS A 406 -1.79 8.83 3.21
CA CYS A 406 -3.02 9.54 2.85
C CYS A 406 -3.26 10.76 3.76
N VAL A 407 -3.08 10.61 5.08
CA VAL A 407 -3.22 11.71 6.04
C VAL A 407 -2.23 12.84 5.77
N LEU A 408 -0.96 12.51 5.51
CA LEU A 408 0.08 13.51 5.20
C LEU A 408 -0.24 14.27 3.90
N LEU A 409 -0.71 13.56 2.87
CA LEU A 409 -1.11 14.17 1.61
C LEU A 409 -2.35 15.07 1.76
N LEU A 410 -3.32 14.70 2.60
CA LEU A 410 -4.44 15.57 2.94
C LEU A 410 -3.98 16.86 3.66
N LEU A 411 -3.05 16.74 4.62
CA LEU A 411 -2.46 17.90 5.30
C LEU A 411 -1.71 18.81 4.33
N LEU A 412 -0.99 18.23 3.36
CA LEU A 412 -0.32 18.95 2.29
C LEU A 412 -1.34 19.72 1.43
N LEU A 413 -2.42 19.06 0.99
CA LEU A 413 -3.48 19.68 0.20
C LEU A 413 -4.19 20.82 0.95
N VAL A 414 -4.43 20.66 2.25
CA VAL A 414 -4.98 21.74 3.11
C VAL A 414 -4.01 22.91 3.21
N SER A 415 -2.70 22.64 3.32
CA SER A 415 -1.66 23.67 3.37
C SER A 415 -1.58 24.46 2.06
N VAL A 416 -1.62 23.77 0.92
CA VAL A 416 -1.71 24.37 -0.42
C VAL A 416 -2.99 25.21 -0.58
N LEU A 417 -4.14 24.72 -0.12
CA LEU A 417 -5.40 25.46 -0.22
C LEU A 417 -5.37 26.74 0.63
N ASN A 418 -4.89 26.64 1.86
CA ASN A 418 -4.70 27.78 2.75
C ASN A 418 -3.79 28.84 2.13
N TYR A 419 -2.73 28.41 1.45
CA TYR A 419 -1.87 29.31 0.68
C TYR A 419 -2.67 30.03 -0.40
N GLN A 420 -3.34 29.29 -1.28
CA GLN A 420 -3.97 29.86 -2.47
C GLN A 420 -5.03 30.89 -2.07
N ALA A 421 -5.77 30.61 -1.01
CA ALA A 421 -6.70 31.56 -0.41
C ALA A 421 -5.98 32.83 0.09
N SER A 422 -4.93 32.66 0.91
CA SER A 422 -4.18 33.79 1.49
C SER A 422 -3.52 34.66 0.41
N ALA A 423 -2.88 34.03 -0.57
CA ALA A 423 -2.21 34.70 -1.67
C ALA A 423 -3.21 35.48 -2.55
N TRP A 424 -4.35 34.88 -2.89
CA TRP A 424 -5.38 35.57 -3.68
C TRP A 424 -6.00 36.73 -2.90
N ALA A 425 -6.27 36.56 -1.60
CA ALA A 425 -6.84 37.60 -0.76
C ALA A 425 -5.90 38.82 -0.65
N GLN A 426 -4.60 38.58 -0.48
CA GLN A 426 -3.60 39.64 -0.47
C GLN A 426 -3.44 40.36 -1.82
N LEU A 427 -3.53 39.63 -2.93
CA LEU A 427 -3.44 40.20 -4.28
C LEU A 427 -4.63 41.09 -4.61
N ASN A 428 -5.82 40.68 -4.19
CA ASN A 428 -7.07 41.38 -4.49
C ASN A 428 -7.53 42.28 -3.34
N ARG A 429 -6.67 42.58 -2.35
CA ARG A 429 -7.06 43.30 -1.13
C ARG A 429 -7.79 44.61 -1.40
N ALA A 430 -7.28 45.44 -2.32
CA ALA A 430 -7.88 46.73 -2.67
C ALA A 430 -9.27 46.56 -3.32
N LYS A 431 -9.37 45.63 -4.29
CA LYS A 431 -10.63 45.30 -4.97
C LYS A 431 -11.67 44.73 -3.99
N LEU A 432 -11.26 43.81 -3.13
CA LEU A 432 -12.14 43.18 -2.13
C LEU A 432 -12.60 44.19 -1.09
N PHE A 433 -11.71 45.09 -0.64
CA PHE A 433 -12.07 46.17 0.28
C PHE A 433 -13.12 47.10 -0.34
N ALA A 434 -12.91 47.54 -1.59
CA ALA A 434 -13.86 48.39 -2.32
C ALA A 434 -15.23 47.71 -2.56
N LEU A 435 -15.24 46.43 -2.93
CA LEU A 435 -16.48 45.66 -3.12
C LEU A 435 -17.22 45.40 -1.80
N PHE A 436 -16.47 45.21 -0.71
CA PHE A 436 -17.05 45.02 0.61
C PHE A 436 -17.64 46.32 1.18
N THR A 437 -16.94 47.44 1.05
CA THR A 437 -17.43 48.75 1.52
C THR A 437 -18.62 49.25 0.71
N SER A 438 -18.74 48.84 -0.55
CA SER A 438 -19.92 49.13 -1.41
C SER A 438 -21.12 48.22 -1.15
N GLY A 439 -21.08 47.35 -0.14
CA GLY A 439 -22.25 46.58 0.30
C GLY A 439 -22.58 45.34 -0.55
N TYR A 440 -21.71 44.93 -1.47
CA TYR A 440 -21.94 43.73 -2.26
C TYR A 440 -21.97 42.48 -1.38
N LYS A 441 -22.94 41.60 -1.64
CA LYS A 441 -23.08 40.32 -0.93
C LYS A 441 -21.91 39.39 -1.28
N TRP A 442 -21.48 38.59 -0.30
CA TRP A 442 -20.37 37.64 -0.44
C TRP A 442 -20.46 36.68 -1.64
N ARG A 443 -21.68 36.30 -2.05
CA ARG A 443 -21.93 35.44 -3.21
C ARG A 443 -21.57 36.10 -4.56
N ILE A 444 -21.49 37.44 -4.59
CA ILE A 444 -21.12 38.24 -5.77
C ILE A 444 -19.60 38.51 -5.75
N ILE A 445 -19.04 38.74 -4.56
CA ILE A 445 -17.60 38.99 -4.36
C ILE A 445 -16.77 37.71 -4.62
N LEU A 446 -17.30 36.56 -4.21
CA LEU A 446 -16.74 35.23 -4.43
C LEU A 446 -17.81 34.44 -5.18
N PRO A 447 -17.79 34.38 -6.53
CA PRO A 447 -18.77 33.60 -7.26
C PRO A 447 -18.76 32.17 -6.73
N PRO A 448 -19.93 31.57 -6.49
CA PRO A 448 -20.01 30.27 -5.86
C PRO A 448 -19.50 29.23 -6.85
N ALA A 449 -18.25 28.81 -6.68
CA ALA A 449 -17.74 27.54 -7.22
C ALA A 449 -18.49 26.30 -6.64
N ALA A 450 -19.66 26.49 -6.01
CA ALA A 450 -20.32 25.54 -5.12
C ALA A 450 -21.49 24.78 -5.77
N GLY A 451 -22.16 25.35 -6.78
CA GLY A 451 -23.30 24.70 -7.45
C GLY A 451 -22.87 23.54 -8.34
N ALA A 452 -21.94 23.81 -9.27
CA ALA A 452 -21.34 22.78 -10.13
C ALA A 452 -20.52 21.75 -9.34
N ALA A 453 -19.85 22.19 -8.25
CA ALA A 453 -19.13 21.31 -7.35
C ALA A 453 -20.02 20.34 -6.58
N ALA A 454 -21.21 20.76 -6.14
CA ALA A 454 -22.13 19.92 -5.38
C ALA A 454 -22.78 18.85 -6.27
N LEU A 455 -23.21 19.23 -7.49
CA LEU A 455 -23.86 18.30 -8.41
C LEU A 455 -22.89 17.21 -8.90
N ALA A 456 -21.65 17.59 -9.22
CA ALA A 456 -20.63 16.63 -9.62
C ALA A 456 -20.07 15.82 -8.42
N ALA A 457 -20.12 16.35 -7.18
CA ALA A 457 -19.78 15.57 -5.99
C ALA A 457 -20.78 14.44 -5.71
N VAL A 458 -22.08 14.68 -5.97
CA VAL A 458 -23.11 13.63 -5.89
C VAL A 458 -22.90 12.56 -6.95
N VAL A 459 -22.58 12.95 -8.19
CA VAL A 459 -22.27 12.00 -9.29
C VAL A 459 -20.99 11.21 -9.03
N CYS A 460 -19.93 11.83 -8.51
CA CYS A 460 -18.70 11.12 -8.12
C CYS A 460 -18.86 10.21 -6.92
N PHE A 461 -19.67 10.59 -5.93
CA PHE A 461 -19.97 9.74 -4.79
C PHE A 461 -20.75 8.49 -5.22
N LEU A 462 -21.72 8.65 -6.12
CA LEU A 462 -22.43 7.53 -6.76
C LEU A 462 -21.48 6.66 -7.58
N ALA A 463 -20.58 7.23 -8.38
CA ALA A 463 -19.60 6.48 -9.17
C ALA A 463 -18.58 5.73 -8.30
N ALA A 464 -18.06 6.36 -7.23
CA ALA A 464 -17.15 5.74 -6.28
C ALA A 464 -17.84 4.65 -5.45
N ALA A 465 -19.10 4.84 -5.05
CA ALA A 465 -19.88 3.81 -4.36
C ALA A 465 -20.17 2.61 -5.27
N VAL A 466 -20.50 2.84 -6.54
CA VAL A 466 -20.65 1.79 -7.55
C VAL A 466 -19.32 1.06 -7.80
N LEU A 467 -18.19 1.77 -7.86
CA LEU A 467 -16.86 1.18 -8.00
C LEU A 467 -16.40 0.37 -6.78
N LEU A 468 -16.78 0.78 -5.57
CA LEU A 468 -16.47 0.08 -4.33
C LEU A 468 -17.30 -1.21 -4.20
N VAL A 469 -18.53 -1.21 -4.73
CA VAL A 469 -19.37 -2.40 -4.89
C VAL A 469 -18.84 -3.35 -5.96
N LEU A 470 -18.08 -2.86 -6.95
CA LEU A 470 -17.56 -3.63 -8.08
C LEU A 470 -16.12 -4.18 -7.90
N TYR A 471 -15.53 -4.21 -6.70
CA TYR A 471 -14.22 -4.84 -6.44
C TYR A 471 -14.16 -6.27 -7.08
N ALA A 472 -13.10 -6.75 -7.76
CA ALA A 472 -11.70 -6.69 -7.34
C ALA A 472 -10.58 -7.08 -8.36
N GLU A 473 -10.77 -7.24 -9.67
CA GLU A 473 -9.73 -7.93 -10.49
C GLU A 473 -8.99 -7.14 -11.57
N SER A 474 -9.47 -5.97 -12.01
CA SER A 474 -8.88 -5.30 -13.17
C SER A 474 -8.14 -4.00 -12.84
N PRO A 475 -6.95 -3.73 -13.44
CA PRO A 475 -6.22 -2.46 -13.30
C PRO A 475 -7.04 -1.25 -13.80
N ALA A 476 -8.07 -1.46 -14.62
CA ALA A 476 -9.00 -0.42 -15.07
C ALA A 476 -9.86 0.16 -13.92
N SER A 477 -10.25 -0.68 -12.95
CA SER A 477 -11.04 -0.23 -11.78
C SER A 477 -10.26 0.71 -10.85
N LEU A 478 -8.95 0.44 -10.70
CA LEU A 478 -8.01 1.29 -9.97
C LEU A 478 -7.90 2.69 -10.61
N LEU A 479 -7.77 2.75 -11.94
CA LEU A 479 -7.74 4.02 -12.68
C LEU A 479 -9.05 4.79 -12.52
N LEU A 480 -10.20 4.12 -12.59
CA LEU A 480 -11.51 4.75 -12.41
C LEU A 480 -11.71 5.33 -11.00
N CYS A 481 -11.25 4.63 -9.96
CA CYS A 481 -11.20 5.13 -8.59
C CYS A 481 -10.29 6.36 -8.47
N GLN A 482 -9.12 6.33 -9.10
CA GLN A 482 -8.18 7.45 -9.14
C GLN A 482 -8.81 8.70 -9.77
N PHE A 483 -9.43 8.55 -10.95
CA PHE A 483 -10.11 9.67 -11.63
C PHE A 483 -11.29 10.20 -10.83
N SER A 484 -12.11 9.32 -10.24
CA SER A 484 -13.27 9.71 -9.42
C SER A 484 -12.84 10.51 -8.18
N PHE A 485 -11.74 10.12 -7.54
CA PHE A 485 -11.19 10.84 -6.39
C PHE A 485 -10.65 12.22 -6.79
N ILE A 486 -9.85 12.29 -7.86
CA ILE A 486 -9.31 13.57 -8.35
C ILE A 486 -10.45 14.53 -8.71
N LEU A 487 -11.49 14.02 -9.38
CA LEU A 487 -12.67 14.82 -9.71
C LEU A 487 -13.35 15.31 -8.42
N LEU A 488 -13.67 14.42 -7.48
CA LEU A 488 -14.28 14.77 -6.18
C LEU A 488 -13.48 15.86 -5.43
N TYR A 489 -12.15 15.71 -5.38
CA TYR A 489 -11.29 16.71 -4.76
C TYR A 489 -11.39 18.06 -5.48
N THR A 490 -11.26 18.10 -6.81
CA THR A 490 -11.33 19.37 -7.57
C THR A 490 -12.66 20.10 -7.39
N LEU A 491 -13.74 19.36 -7.17
CA LEU A 491 -15.07 19.89 -6.93
C LEU A 491 -15.18 20.48 -5.52
N ILE A 492 -14.81 19.72 -4.49
CA ILE A 492 -14.82 20.21 -3.09
C ILE A 492 -13.83 21.37 -2.90
N TYR A 493 -12.72 21.36 -3.65
CA TYR A 493 -11.68 22.38 -3.63
C TYR A 493 -12.23 23.79 -3.83
N GLY A 494 -13.12 24.00 -4.80
CA GLY A 494 -13.70 25.31 -5.08
C GLY A 494 -14.51 25.87 -3.90
N LYS A 495 -15.28 25.01 -3.22
CA LYS A 495 -16.08 25.38 -2.04
C LYS A 495 -15.19 25.69 -0.84
N LEU A 496 -14.20 24.84 -0.57
CA LEU A 496 -13.23 25.05 0.52
C LEU A 496 -12.39 26.31 0.31
N LEU A 497 -11.94 26.56 -0.93
CA LEU A 497 -11.20 27.76 -1.30
C LEU A 497 -12.06 29.01 -1.06
N SER A 498 -13.31 29.02 -1.50
CA SER A 498 -14.27 30.12 -1.27
C SER A 498 -14.49 30.41 0.24
N GLN A 499 -14.67 29.36 1.05
CA GLN A 499 -14.81 29.51 2.51
C GLN A 499 -13.55 30.07 3.17
N LYS A 500 -12.37 29.55 2.82
CA LYS A 500 -11.09 30.04 3.35
C LYS A 500 -10.80 31.47 2.91
N LEU A 501 -11.12 31.82 1.67
CA LEU A 501 -11.01 33.19 1.15
C LEU A 501 -11.83 34.19 1.98
N LYS A 502 -13.07 33.82 2.30
CA LYS A 502 -13.94 34.62 3.17
C LYS A 502 -13.34 34.79 4.58
N ALA A 503 -12.79 33.72 5.16
CA ALA A 503 -12.17 33.74 6.48
C ALA A 503 -10.92 34.63 6.52
N GLU A 504 -10.02 34.51 5.53
CA GLU A 504 -8.81 35.35 5.45
C GLU A 504 -9.13 36.83 5.22
N PHE A 505 -10.17 37.13 4.44
CA PHE A 505 -10.60 38.52 4.26
C PHE A 505 -11.18 39.14 5.54
N LYS A 506 -12.04 38.41 6.28
CA LYS A 506 -12.55 38.87 7.58
C LYS A 506 -11.41 39.22 8.54
N ARG A 507 -10.37 38.38 8.57
CA ARG A 507 -9.15 38.62 9.36
C ARG A 507 -8.39 39.86 8.91
N MET A 508 -8.21 40.08 7.61
CA MET A 508 -7.53 41.28 7.09
C MET A 508 -8.21 42.60 7.47
N ILE A 509 -9.54 42.60 7.66
CA ILE A 509 -10.32 43.78 8.07
C ILE A 509 -10.39 43.93 9.60
N GLY A 510 -9.81 42.99 10.37
CA GLY A 510 -9.77 43.07 11.83
C GLY A 510 -11.09 42.72 12.53
N ARG A 511 -12.09 42.21 11.80
CA ARG A 511 -13.26 41.58 12.43
C ARG A 511 -12.87 40.17 12.87
N LYS A 512 -12.66 39.98 14.18
CA LYS A 512 -12.73 38.65 14.79
C LYS A 512 -14.15 38.13 14.53
N GLY A 513 -14.25 37.10 13.70
CA GLY A 513 -15.48 36.33 13.52
C GLY A 513 -15.46 35.15 14.47
#